data_AF-A0A1I4N3L0-F1
#
_entry.id   AF-A0A1I4N3L0-F1
#
_cell.length_a   1.000
_cell.length_b   1.000
_cell.length_c   1.000
_cell.angle_alpha   90.00
_cell.angle_beta   90.00
_cell.angle_gamma   90.00
#
_symmetry.space_group_name_H-M   'P 1'
#
loop_
_entity.id
_entity.type
_entity.pdbx_description
1 polymer ?
#
loop_
_entity_poly.entity_id
_entity_poly.type
_entity_poly.pdbx_seq_one_letter_code
_entity_poly.pdbx_strand_id
1 'polypeptide(L)'
;MATIAELAEHIALSERRIYELQAKGVISKAKPGAIDLAEARLSYIRHLRENASGRVPTGDLDPSQELARKNRALAIQTEMRNDLAIGKIVLADVAIASQVLLCRKLKNKFQGLPSRAAPRGVHMKTTAELQGLLAQEVDLILTELGDGDGLVSLDEVKAEIGTDDLA
;
A
#
# COMPACT_ATOMS: atom_id res chain seq x y z
N MET A 1 14.16 -30.48 -47.98
CA MET A 1 13.17 -31.31 -47.27
C MET A 1 13.73 -31.48 -45.87
N ALA A 2 13.31 -30.61 -44.93
CA ALA A 2 14.00 -30.44 -43.66
C ALA A 2 13.29 -31.14 -42.49
N THR A 3 14.06 -31.49 -41.47
CA THR A 3 13.55 -32.08 -40.21
C THR A 3 13.21 -30.99 -39.18
N ILE A 4 12.53 -31.38 -38.10
CA ILE A 4 12.20 -30.46 -37.00
C ILE A 4 13.46 -29.99 -36.27
N ALA A 5 14.47 -30.86 -36.14
CA ALA A 5 15.77 -30.52 -35.56
C ALA A 5 16.49 -29.44 -36.40
N GLU A 6 16.50 -29.59 -37.72
CA GLU A 6 17.08 -28.60 -38.64
C GLU A 6 16.33 -27.26 -38.59
N LEU A 7 15.00 -27.28 -38.44
CA LEU A 7 14.21 -26.06 -38.24
C LEU A 7 14.53 -25.38 -36.89
N ALA A 8 14.72 -26.18 -35.83
CA ALA A 8 15.09 -25.73 -34.49
C ALA A 8 16.41 -24.98 -34.49
N GLU A 9 17.43 -25.58 -35.10
CA GLU A 9 18.75 -24.99 -35.25
C GLU A 9 18.71 -23.71 -36.10
N HIS A 10 18.00 -23.75 -37.22
CA HIS A 10 17.94 -22.64 -38.18
C HIS A 10 17.20 -21.39 -37.64
N ILE A 11 16.22 -21.55 -36.76
CA ILE A 11 15.50 -20.44 -36.10
C ILE A 11 16.06 -20.17 -34.69
N ALA A 12 17.08 -20.93 -34.26
CA ALA A 12 17.70 -20.84 -32.94
C ALA A 12 16.70 -21.01 -31.78
N LEU A 13 15.86 -22.04 -31.85
CA LEU A 13 14.90 -22.42 -30.82
C LEU A 13 15.05 -23.89 -30.43
N SER A 14 14.49 -24.28 -29.29
CA SER A 14 14.37 -25.70 -28.95
C SER A 14 13.26 -26.37 -29.77
N GLU A 15 13.41 -27.66 -30.05
CA GLU A 15 12.38 -28.45 -30.74
C GLU A 15 11.03 -28.39 -30.01
N ARG A 16 11.05 -28.44 -28.66
CA ARG A 16 9.87 -28.23 -27.82
C ARG A 16 9.14 -26.94 -28.17
N ARG A 17 9.89 -25.84 -28.34
CA ARG A 17 9.29 -24.54 -28.66
C ARG A 17 8.68 -24.52 -30.06
N ILE A 18 9.25 -25.27 -31.01
CA ILE A 18 8.65 -25.43 -32.34
C ILE A 18 7.32 -26.17 -32.26
N TYR A 19 7.24 -27.26 -31.49
CA TYR A 19 5.98 -27.98 -31.30
C TYR A 19 4.90 -27.09 -30.66
N GLU A 20 5.26 -26.25 -29.69
CA GLU A 20 4.36 -25.25 -29.11
C GLU A 20 3.87 -24.24 -30.16
N LEU A 21 4.77 -23.74 -31.02
CA LEU A 21 4.41 -22.80 -32.09
C LEU A 21 3.54 -23.45 -33.17
N GLN A 22 3.76 -24.72 -33.49
CA GLN A 22 2.89 -25.50 -34.37
C GLN A 22 1.52 -25.77 -33.76
N ALA A 23 1.44 -26.03 -32.45
CA ALA A 23 0.17 -26.18 -31.74
C ALA A 23 -0.64 -24.88 -31.75
N LYS A 24 0.04 -23.73 -31.69
CA LYS A 24 -0.55 -22.38 -31.80
C LYS A 24 -0.84 -21.94 -33.24
N GLY A 25 -0.54 -22.78 -34.24
CA GLY A 25 -0.76 -22.45 -35.66
C GLY A 25 0.18 -21.39 -36.23
N VAL A 26 1.23 -20.99 -35.51
CA VAL A 26 2.21 -19.98 -35.95
C VAL A 26 3.14 -20.55 -37.03
N ILE A 27 3.53 -21.82 -36.89
CA ILE A 27 4.30 -22.57 -37.89
C ILE A 27 3.41 -23.69 -38.42
N SER A 28 3.38 -23.87 -39.74
CA SER A 28 2.59 -24.92 -40.37
C SER A 28 3.04 -26.32 -39.93
N LYS A 29 2.07 -27.19 -39.65
CA LYS A 29 2.34 -28.61 -39.35
C LYS A 29 2.58 -29.36 -40.65
N ALA A 30 3.84 -29.48 -41.06
CA ALA A 30 4.21 -30.35 -42.18
C ALA A 30 4.47 -31.79 -41.71
N LYS A 31 4.32 -32.76 -42.61
CA LYS A 31 4.75 -34.15 -42.36
C LYS A 31 6.27 -34.17 -42.09
N PRO A 32 6.77 -35.07 -41.24
CA PRO A 32 8.22 -35.24 -41.04
C PRO A 32 8.96 -35.35 -42.38
N GLY A 33 9.96 -34.49 -42.58
CA GLY A 33 10.73 -34.40 -43.83
C GLY A 33 10.18 -33.42 -44.87
N ALA A 34 8.97 -32.89 -44.73
CA ALA A 34 8.33 -31.98 -45.70
C ALA A 34 8.28 -30.52 -45.24
N ILE A 35 9.16 -30.10 -44.32
CA ILE A 35 9.15 -28.72 -43.80
C ILE A 35 9.89 -27.79 -44.78
N ASP A 36 9.22 -26.71 -45.17
CA ASP A 36 9.84 -25.57 -45.84
C ASP A 36 10.43 -24.60 -44.78
N LEU A 37 11.76 -24.52 -44.74
CA LEU A 37 12.49 -23.68 -43.79
C LEU A 37 12.29 -22.18 -44.06
N ALA A 38 12.12 -21.77 -45.32
CA ALA A 38 11.93 -20.38 -45.69
C ALA A 38 10.54 -19.90 -45.25
N GLU A 39 9.51 -20.71 -45.50
CA GLU A 39 8.14 -20.42 -45.06
C GLU A 39 8.04 -20.38 -43.53
N ALA A 40 8.59 -21.38 -42.84
CA ALA A 40 8.57 -21.43 -41.38
C ALA A 40 9.31 -20.23 -40.73
N ARG A 41 10.44 -19.81 -41.31
CA ARG A 41 11.19 -18.63 -40.88
C ARG A 41 10.36 -17.35 -41.06
N LEU A 42 9.73 -17.18 -42.22
CA LEU A 42 8.89 -16.00 -42.50
C LEU A 42 7.69 -15.92 -41.56
N SER A 43 7.01 -17.03 -41.32
CA SER A 43 5.88 -17.09 -40.38
C SER A 43 6.31 -16.78 -38.95
N TYR A 44 7.47 -17.27 -38.51
CA TYR A 44 8.02 -16.93 -37.21
C TYR A 44 8.40 -15.44 -37.09
N ILE A 45 9.04 -14.87 -38.12
CA ILE A 45 9.38 -13.43 -38.16
C ILE A 45 8.11 -12.57 -38.11
N ARG A 46 7.04 -12.96 -38.83
CA ARG A 46 5.74 -12.25 -38.78
C ARG A 46 5.15 -12.29 -37.37
N HIS A 47 5.12 -13.45 -36.74
CA HIS A 47 4.67 -13.60 -35.36
C HIS A 47 5.50 -12.75 -34.37
N LEU A 48 6.83 -12.70 -34.52
CA LEU A 48 7.66 -11.81 -33.70
C LEU A 48 7.34 -10.33 -33.92
N ARG A 49 7.10 -9.92 -35.17
CA ARG A 49 6.72 -8.54 -35.50
C ARG A 49 5.35 -8.18 -34.95
N GLU A 50 4.38 -9.09 -35.01
CA GLU A 50 3.04 -8.89 -34.44
C GLU A 50 3.11 -8.73 -32.92
N ASN A 51 3.82 -9.62 -32.23
CA ASN A 51 4.04 -9.56 -30.79
C ASN A 51 4.80 -8.28 -30.38
N ALA A 52 5.85 -7.90 -31.11
CA ALA A 52 6.62 -6.69 -30.81
C ALA A 52 5.85 -5.40 -31.11
N SER A 53 4.91 -5.43 -32.06
CA SER A 53 4.06 -4.28 -32.40
C SER A 53 2.88 -4.08 -31.44
N GLY A 54 2.69 -4.96 -30.46
CA GLY A 54 1.55 -4.91 -29.53
C GLY A 54 0.19 -5.20 -30.18
N ARG A 55 0.18 -5.74 -31.41
CA ARG A 55 -1.05 -6.09 -32.16
C ARG A 55 -1.50 -7.52 -31.88
N VAL A 56 -1.42 -7.96 -30.62
CA VAL A 56 -2.08 -9.21 -30.22
C VAL A 56 -3.59 -8.96 -30.29
N PRO A 57 -4.38 -9.83 -30.95
CA PRO A 57 -5.83 -9.66 -31.02
C PRO A 57 -6.42 -9.57 -29.62
N THR A 58 -7.35 -8.64 -29.46
CA THR A 58 -8.01 -8.14 -28.25
C THR A 58 -8.86 -9.19 -27.49
N GLY A 59 -8.31 -10.39 -27.24
CA GLY A 59 -9.01 -11.52 -26.63
C GLY A 59 -8.23 -12.26 -25.55
N ASP A 60 -6.90 -12.23 -25.57
CA ASP A 60 -6.06 -12.76 -24.48
C ASP A 60 -5.30 -11.60 -23.83
N LEU A 61 -5.44 -11.48 -22.50
CA LEU A 61 -4.80 -10.48 -21.65
C LEU A 61 -3.31 -10.32 -22.01
N ASP A 62 -2.91 -9.16 -22.51
CA ASP A 62 -1.51 -8.85 -22.82
C ASP A 62 -0.67 -8.89 -21.54
N PRO A 63 0.19 -9.91 -21.35
CA PRO A 63 0.94 -10.08 -20.11
C PRO A 63 1.85 -8.88 -19.81
N SER A 64 2.29 -8.14 -20.83
CA SER A 64 3.13 -6.97 -20.66
C SER A 64 2.36 -5.78 -20.05
N GLN A 65 1.11 -5.58 -20.45
CA GLN A 65 0.24 -4.55 -19.88
C GLN A 65 -0.15 -4.86 -18.43
N GLU A 66 -0.46 -6.12 -18.13
CA GLU A 66 -0.79 -6.54 -16.77
C GLU A 66 0.42 -6.43 -15.82
N LEU A 67 1.62 -6.77 -16.28
CA LEU A 67 2.85 -6.54 -15.52
C LEU A 67 3.12 -5.05 -15.29
N ALA A 68 2.89 -4.20 -16.30
CA ALA A 68 3.04 -2.76 -16.15
C ALA A 68 2.05 -2.18 -15.12
N ARG A 69 0.79 -2.62 -15.14
CA ARG A 69 -0.23 -2.27 -14.14
C ARG A 69 0.18 -2.71 -12.73
N LYS A 70 0.64 -3.96 -12.59
CA LYS A 70 1.13 -4.50 -11.31
C LYS A 70 2.34 -3.71 -10.78
N ASN A 71 3.32 -3.40 -11.63
CA ASN A 71 4.50 -2.63 -11.24
C ASN A 71 4.13 -1.21 -10.81
N ARG A 72 3.16 -0.58 -11.48
CA ARG A 72 2.64 0.73 -11.08
C ARG A 72 1.96 0.67 -9.71
N ALA A 73 1.13 -0.35 -9.45
CA ALA A 73 0.50 -0.53 -8.15
C ALA A 73 1.53 -0.75 -7.02
N LEU A 74 2.58 -1.55 -7.28
CA LEU A 74 3.68 -1.77 -6.33
C LEU A 74 4.49 -0.49 -6.06
N ALA A 75 4.73 0.34 -7.08
CA ALA A 75 5.39 1.62 -6.91
C ALA A 75 4.59 2.54 -6.00
N ILE A 76 3.26 2.66 -6.23
CA ILE A 76 2.36 3.46 -5.39
C ILE A 76 2.35 2.93 -3.95
N GLN A 77 2.27 1.62 -3.75
CA GLN A 77 2.31 1.02 -2.42
C GLN A 77 3.62 1.34 -1.67
N THR A 78 4.74 1.33 -2.38
CA THR A 78 6.05 1.64 -1.82
C THR A 78 6.15 3.12 -1.45
N GLU A 79 5.64 3.99 -2.31
CA GLU A 79 5.57 5.44 -2.05
C GLU A 79 4.71 5.75 -0.83
N MET A 80 3.52 5.15 -0.72
CA MET A 80 2.65 5.32 0.45
C MET A 80 3.30 4.83 1.75
N ARG A 81 4.02 3.71 1.72
CA ARG A 81 4.77 3.22 2.88
C ARG A 81 5.90 4.16 3.29
N ASN A 82 6.61 4.75 2.33
CA ASN A 82 7.65 5.73 2.61
C ASN A 82 7.07 7.02 3.20
N ASP A 83 5.97 7.51 2.63
CA ASP A 83 5.27 8.70 3.12
C ASP A 83 4.69 8.49 4.53
N LEU A 84 4.23 7.28 4.87
CA LEU A 84 3.86 6.90 6.25
C LEU A 84 5.07 6.88 7.19
N ALA A 85 6.20 6.31 6.75
CA ALA A 85 7.42 6.20 7.57
C ALA A 85 8.03 7.57 7.90
N ILE A 86 7.94 8.53 6.98
CA ILE A 86 8.41 9.91 7.16
C ILE A 86 7.36 10.76 7.92
N GLY A 87 6.14 10.24 8.15
CA GLY A 87 5.07 10.93 8.87
C GLY A 87 4.34 12.00 8.03
N LYS A 88 4.47 11.95 6.70
CA LYS A 88 3.80 12.87 5.77
C LYS A 88 2.32 12.51 5.58
N ILE A 89 2.00 11.22 5.70
CA ILE A 89 0.62 10.71 5.67
C ILE A 89 0.32 10.09 7.04
N VAL A 90 -0.89 10.30 7.53
CA VAL A 90 -1.41 9.67 8.76
C VAL A 90 -2.67 8.91 8.39
N LEU A 91 -2.81 7.70 8.92
CA LEU A 91 -4.03 6.91 8.74
C LEU A 91 -5.19 7.58 9.47
N ALA A 92 -6.35 7.64 8.84
CA ALA A 92 -7.53 8.30 9.40
C ALA A 92 -7.90 7.72 10.78
N ASP A 93 -7.82 6.39 10.93
CA ASP A 93 -8.14 5.72 12.19
C ASP A 93 -7.18 6.10 13.31
N VAL A 94 -5.88 6.27 12.98
CA VAL A 94 -4.86 6.75 13.93
C VAL A 94 -5.17 8.17 14.38
N ALA A 95 -5.54 9.06 13.46
CA ALA A 95 -5.89 10.44 13.79
C ALA A 95 -7.18 10.54 14.63
N ILE A 96 -8.19 9.72 14.32
CA ILE A 96 -9.44 9.68 15.07
C ILE A 96 -9.18 9.13 16.47
N ALA A 97 -8.47 8.01 16.59
CA ALA A 97 -8.16 7.38 17.87
C ALA A 97 -7.33 8.31 18.76
N SER A 98 -6.33 9.01 18.20
CA SER A 98 -5.55 9.99 18.97
C SER A 98 -6.43 11.12 19.51
N GLN A 99 -7.36 11.63 18.70
CA GLN A 99 -8.27 12.68 19.14
C GLN A 99 -9.24 12.21 20.22
N VAL A 100 -9.78 11.00 20.09
CA VAL A 100 -10.67 10.39 21.09
C VAL A 100 -9.94 10.22 22.42
N LEU A 101 -8.70 9.71 22.39
CA LEU A 101 -7.90 9.51 23.59
C LEU A 101 -7.58 10.84 24.29
N LEU A 102 -7.19 11.87 23.52
CA LEU A 102 -6.97 13.22 24.02
C LEU A 102 -8.22 13.76 24.74
N CYS A 103 -9.38 13.68 24.10
CA CYS A 103 -10.65 14.11 24.67
C CYS A 103 -11.00 13.34 25.96
N ARG A 104 -10.73 12.03 26.02
CA ARG A 104 -10.95 11.21 27.23
C ARG A 104 -10.04 11.66 28.38
N LYS A 105 -8.75 11.88 28.13
CA LYS A 105 -7.81 12.34 29.16
C LYS A 105 -8.18 13.73 29.68
N LEU A 106 -8.56 14.65 28.79
CA LEU A 106 -9.06 15.97 29.18
C LEU A 106 -10.30 15.85 30.06
N LYS A 107 -11.30 15.07 29.64
CA LYS A 107 -12.51 14.81 30.43
C LYS A 107 -12.16 14.32 31.84
N ASN A 108 -11.25 13.35 31.97
CA ASN A 108 -10.84 12.82 33.26
C ASN A 108 -10.17 13.90 34.15
N LYS A 109 -9.31 14.76 33.58
CA LYS A 109 -8.69 15.87 34.32
C LYS A 109 -9.71 16.90 34.81
N PHE A 110 -10.69 17.26 33.98
CA PHE A 110 -11.79 18.14 34.37
C PHE A 110 -12.69 17.51 35.44
N GLN A 111 -12.97 16.20 35.36
CA GLN A 111 -13.74 15.51 36.39
C GLN A 111 -12.98 15.38 37.72
N GLY A 112 -11.65 15.37 37.69
CA GLY A 112 -10.79 15.40 38.89
C GLY A 112 -10.54 16.80 39.45
N LEU A 113 -11.06 17.85 38.82
CA LEU A 113 -10.89 19.23 39.27
C LEU A 113 -11.64 19.50 40.59
N PRO A 114 -12.94 19.12 40.73
CA PRO A 114 -13.68 19.31 41.98
C PRO A 114 -13.06 18.61 43.18
N SER A 115 -12.56 17.37 43.01
CA SER A 115 -11.95 16.61 44.11
C SER A 115 -10.64 17.24 44.61
N ARG A 116 -9.89 17.92 43.74
CA ARG A 116 -8.66 18.67 44.10
C ARG A 116 -8.96 20.06 44.66
N ALA A 117 -9.92 20.76 44.07
CA ALA A 117 -10.26 22.13 44.45
C ALA A 117 -11.08 22.20 45.73
N ALA A 118 -11.99 21.26 45.99
CA ALA A 118 -12.90 21.31 47.13
C ALA A 118 -12.18 21.35 48.50
N PRO A 119 -11.20 20.46 48.81
CA PRO A 119 -10.49 20.51 50.10
C PRO A 119 -9.74 21.83 50.33
N ARG A 120 -9.18 22.41 49.26
CA ARG A 120 -8.44 23.68 49.31
C ARG A 120 -9.38 24.88 49.45
N GLY A 121 -10.56 24.81 48.83
CA GLY A 121 -11.58 25.85 48.86
C GLY A 121 -12.31 25.99 50.20
N VAL A 122 -12.39 24.94 51.02
CA VAL A 122 -13.05 24.97 52.35
C VAL A 122 -12.43 26.01 53.28
N HIS A 123 -11.14 26.32 53.12
CA HIS A 123 -10.41 27.26 53.96
C HIS A 123 -10.37 28.70 53.42
N MET A 124 -10.91 28.93 52.21
CA MET A 124 -10.88 30.23 51.55
C MET A 124 -12.03 31.11 52.04
N LYS A 125 -11.75 32.39 52.33
CA LYS A 125 -12.71 33.31 52.96
C LYS A 125 -13.36 34.26 51.97
N THR A 126 -12.75 34.42 50.79
CA THR A 126 -13.25 35.32 49.75
C THR A 126 -13.53 34.57 48.46
N THR A 127 -14.52 35.06 47.71
CA THR A 127 -14.83 34.56 46.36
C THR A 127 -13.66 34.77 45.39
N ALA A 128 -12.86 35.82 45.58
CA ALA A 128 -11.67 36.09 44.79
C ALA A 128 -10.58 35.03 44.97
N GLU A 129 -10.32 34.58 46.21
CA GLU A 129 -9.37 33.50 46.49
C GLU A 129 -9.80 32.18 45.82
N LEU A 130 -11.09 31.85 45.89
CA LEU A 130 -11.64 30.64 45.28
C LEU A 130 -11.57 30.69 43.75
N GLN A 131 -11.90 31.84 43.14
CA GLN A 131 -11.73 32.03 41.69
C GLN A 131 -10.27 31.92 41.26
N GLY A 132 -9.34 32.47 42.05
CA GLY A 132 -7.90 32.36 41.79
C GLY A 132 -7.41 30.92 41.79
N LEU A 133 -7.86 30.10 42.75
CA LEU A 133 -7.54 28.67 42.80
C LEU A 133 -8.08 27.91 41.58
N LEU A 134 -9.35 28.14 41.22
CA LEU A 134 -9.95 27.48 40.06
C LEU A 134 -9.25 27.88 38.76
N ALA A 135 -8.89 29.16 38.62
CA ALA A 135 -8.15 29.66 37.47
C ALA A 135 -6.78 28.99 37.36
N GLN A 136 -6.03 28.86 38.46
CA GLN A 136 -4.74 28.17 38.47
C GLN A 136 -4.85 26.69 38.08
N GLU A 137 -5.84 25.97 38.60
CA GLU A 137 -6.03 24.56 38.26
C GLU A 137 -6.45 24.36 36.80
N VAL A 138 -7.25 25.27 36.24
CA VAL A 138 -7.59 25.26 34.80
C VAL A 138 -6.36 25.58 33.96
N ASP A 139 -5.57 26.58 34.34
CA ASP A 139 -4.35 26.96 33.62
C ASP A 139 -3.32 25.84 33.60
N LEU A 140 -3.19 25.09 34.70
CA LEU A 140 -2.36 23.88 34.76
C LEU A 140 -2.81 22.83 33.73
N ILE A 141 -4.12 22.55 33.66
CA ILE A 141 -4.69 21.59 32.70
C ILE A 141 -4.48 22.07 31.25
N LEU A 142 -4.59 23.38 30.99
CA LEU A 142 -4.38 23.96 29.67
C LEU A 142 -2.91 23.99 29.27
N THR A 143 -2.00 24.21 30.21
CA THR A 143 -0.55 24.16 29.99
C THR A 143 -0.13 22.73 29.64
N GLU A 144 -0.61 21.74 30.40
CA GLU A 144 -0.42 20.32 30.08
C GLU A 144 -0.98 19.95 28.69
N LEU A 145 -2.04 20.63 28.23
CA LEU A 145 -2.59 20.47 26.88
C LEU A 145 -1.72 21.12 25.79
N GLY A 146 -1.16 22.29 26.08
CA GLY A 146 -0.33 23.05 25.14
C GLY A 146 1.05 22.46 24.91
N ASP A 147 1.68 21.92 25.95
CA ASP A 147 3.04 21.39 25.88
C ASP A 147 3.12 20.04 25.15
N GLY A 148 1.97 19.39 24.92
CA GLY A 148 1.88 18.11 24.18
C GLY A 148 2.53 16.91 24.88
N ASP A 149 3.22 17.14 25.99
CA ASP A 149 3.93 16.13 26.77
C ASP A 149 2.92 15.25 27.53
N GLY A 150 2.84 13.97 27.16
CA GLY A 150 2.11 12.94 27.91
C GLY A 150 0.62 12.76 27.59
N LEU A 151 0.06 13.49 26.63
CA LEU A 151 -1.38 13.38 26.35
C LEU A 151 -1.74 12.25 25.40
N VAL A 152 -0.93 11.91 24.41
CA VAL A 152 -1.23 10.74 23.56
C VAL A 152 0.08 10.18 23.00
N SER A 153 0.46 8.97 23.40
CA SER A 153 1.58 8.27 22.77
C SER A 153 1.11 7.45 21.58
N LEU A 154 1.98 7.23 20.59
CA LEU A 154 1.67 6.36 19.45
C LEU A 154 1.31 4.93 19.88
N ASP A 155 1.87 4.46 21.00
CA ASP A 155 1.60 3.13 21.53
C ASP A 155 0.20 3.05 22.17
N GLU A 156 -0.24 4.13 22.84
CA GLU A 156 -1.61 4.22 23.35
C GLU A 156 -2.64 4.24 22.22
N VAL A 157 -2.33 4.93 21.11
CA VAL A 157 -3.21 4.96 19.93
C VAL A 157 -3.29 3.59 19.25
N LYS A 158 -2.15 2.91 19.10
CA LYS A 158 -2.10 1.55 18.55
C LYS A 158 -2.87 0.54 19.41
N ALA A 159 -2.82 0.69 20.74
CA ALA A 159 -3.58 -0.15 21.65
C ALA A 159 -5.10 0.06 21.51
N GLU A 160 -5.55 1.29 21.24
CA GLU A 160 -6.98 1.60 21.06
C GLU A 160 -7.54 1.09 19.72
N ILE A 161 -6.73 1.08 18.65
CA ILE A 161 -7.15 0.60 17.33
C ILE A 161 -7.23 -0.93 17.26
N GLY A 162 -6.60 -1.63 18.20
CA GLY A 162 -6.48 -3.08 18.18
C GLY A 162 -5.41 -3.55 17.19
N THR A 163 -4.60 -4.51 17.61
CA THR A 163 -3.42 -5.03 16.89
C THR A 163 -3.70 -5.75 15.56
N ASP A 164 -4.89 -5.69 14.98
CA ASP A 164 -5.28 -6.56 13.85
C ASP A 164 -5.39 -5.88 12.47
N ASP A 165 -5.39 -4.54 12.37
CA ASP A 165 -5.66 -3.87 11.07
C ASP A 165 -4.43 -3.24 10.38
N LEU A 166 -3.20 -3.59 10.80
CA LEU A 166 -1.95 -3.06 10.22
C LEU A 166 -1.07 -4.11 9.52
N ALA A 167 -1.58 -5.32 9.23
CA ALA A 167 -0.86 -6.38 8.52
C ALA A 167 -1.07 -6.35 7.00
#